data_AF-A0A3N5VT10-F1
#
_entry.id   AF-A0A3N5VT10-F1
#
_cell.length_a   1.000
_cell.length_b   1.000
_cell.length_c   1.000
_cell.angle_alpha   90.00
_cell.angle_beta   90.00
_cell.angle_gamma   90.00
#
_symmetry.space_group_name_H-M   'P 1'
#
loop_
_entity.id
_entity.type
_entity.pdbx_description
1 polymer ?
#
loop_
_entity_poly.entity_id
_entity_poly.type
_entity_poly.pdbx_seq_one_letter_code
_entity_poly.pdbx_strand_id
1 'polypeptide(L)' 'MIDDRLKTNKPFIVTTNKSLDDIKNIHDMSQKRIYDRVIQVCHPIIFDGVSRRREKANNNFRETNDLLGI' A
#
# COMPACT_ATOMS: atom_id res chain seq x y z
N MET A 1 17.68 2.57 -6.70
CA MET A 1 16.61 3.53 -6.35
C MET A 1 16.27 3.55 -4.86
N ILE A 2 15.78 2.46 -4.24
CA ILE A 2 15.50 2.43 -2.78
C ILE A 2 16.80 2.57 -1.99
N ASP A 3 17.81 1.77 -2.32
CA ASP A 3 19.13 1.81 -1.68
C ASP A 3 19.80 3.20 -1.72
N ASP A 4 19.62 3.95 -2.80
CA ASP A 4 20.21 5.29 -2.94
C ASP A 4 19.54 6.30 -2.00
N ARG A 5 18.22 6.17 -1.79
CA ARG A 5 17.50 7.01 -0.81
C ARG A 5 17.87 6.66 0.63
N LEU A 6 18.03 5.38 0.91
CA LEU A 6 18.50 4.91 2.21
C LEU A 6 19.90 5.43 2.52
N LYS A 7 20.84 5.32 1.55
CA LYS A 7 22.21 5.84 1.70
C LYS A 7 22.28 7.35 1.87
N THR A 8 21.32 8.08 1.31
CA THR A 8 21.29 9.54 1.38
C THR A 8 20.50 10.09 2.58
N ASN A 9 19.96 9.22 3.45
CA ASN A 9 19.18 9.58 4.65
C ASN A 9 18.04 10.58 4.39
N LYS A 10 17.51 10.60 3.16
CA LYS A 10 16.38 11.48 2.82
C LYS A 10 15.08 10.78 3.20
N PRO A 11 14.11 11.50 3.78
CA PRO A 11 12.82 10.91 4.12
C PRO A 11 12.10 10.42 2.85
N PHE A 12 11.40 9.30 2.96
CA PHE A 12 10.59 8.75 1.89
C PHE A 12 9.35 8.04 2.47
N ILE A 13 8.29 7.99 1.67
CA ILE A 13 7.03 7.32 2.01
C ILE A 13 6.88 6.14 1.07
N VAL A 14 6.55 4.97 1.63
CA VAL A 14 6.29 3.74 0.88
C VAL A 14 4.86 3.29 1.15
N THR A 15 4.13 2.96 0.10
CA THR A 15 2.82 2.32 0.17
C THR A 15 2.90 0.95 -0.47
N THR A 16 2.42 -0.08 0.20
CA THR A 16 2.38 -1.45 -0.33
C THR A 16 1.03 -2.08 -0.02
N ASN A 17 0.58 -2.95 -0.91
CA ASN A 17 -0.60 -3.79 -0.73
C ASN A 17 -0.27 -5.16 -0.11
N LYS A 18 0.99 -5.37 0.31
CA LYS A 18 1.42 -6.57 1.02
C LYS A 18 1.16 -6.42 2.50
N SER A 19 0.71 -7.49 3.15
CA SER A 19 0.61 -7.53 4.60
C SER A 19 2.01 -7.53 5.23
N LEU A 20 2.10 -7.16 6.51
CA LEU A 20 3.37 -7.24 7.24
C LEU A 20 3.91 -8.67 7.32
N ASP A 21 3.02 -9.67 7.33
CA ASP A 21 3.42 -11.08 7.34
C ASP A 21 4.01 -11.50 5.99
N ASP A 22 3.36 -11.12 4.89
CA ASP A 22 3.88 -11.37 3.54
C ASP A 22 5.26 -10.74 3.34
N ILE A 23 5.49 -9.56 3.94
CA ILE A 23 6.77 -8.85 3.86
C ILE A 23 7.87 -9.59 4.64
N LYS A 24 7.54 -10.19 5.79
CA LYS A 24 8.48 -10.95 6.62
C LYS A 24 8.81 -12.32 6.03
N ASN A 25 7.84 -12.94 5.35
CA ASN A 25 7.93 -14.33 4.88
C ASN A 25 8.29 -14.45 3.38
N ILE A 26 9.06 -13.51 2.84
CA ILE A 26 9.46 -13.52 1.43
C ILE A 26 10.55 -14.58 1.15
N HIS A 27 10.32 -15.40 0.13
CA HIS A 27 11.27 -16.42 -0.34
C HIS A 27 12.37 -15.85 -1.26
N ASP A 28 12.08 -14.79 -2.00
CA ASP A 28 13.06 -14.12 -2.87
C ASP A 28 14.04 -13.28 -2.04
N MET A 29 15.32 -13.69 -2.04
CA MET A 29 16.39 -13.04 -1.30
C MET A 29 16.61 -11.58 -1.71
N SER A 30 16.35 -11.21 -2.96
CA SER A 30 16.53 -9.84 -3.44
C SER A 30 15.48 -8.91 -2.82
N GLN A 31 14.21 -9.32 -2.84
CA GLN A 31 13.10 -8.61 -2.21
C GLN A 31 13.25 -8.56 -0.70
N LYS A 32 13.64 -9.67 -0.06
CA LYS A 32 13.86 -9.72 1.39
C LYS A 32 14.81 -8.62 1.87
N ARG A 33 15.93 -8.39 1.17
CA ARG A 33 16.89 -7.33 1.51
C ARG A 33 16.31 -5.92 1.39
N ILE A 34 15.47 -5.68 0.39
CA ILE A 34 14.84 -4.37 0.18
C ILE A 34 13.88 -4.08 1.34
N TYR A 35 13.01 -5.05 1.67
CA TYR A 35 12.02 -4.87 2.72
C TYR A 35 12.63 -4.76 4.11
N ASP A 36 13.70 -5.52 4.39
CA ASP A 36 14.44 -5.43 5.65
C ASP A 36 14.97 -4.01 5.89
N ARG A 37 15.56 -3.40 4.86
CA ARG A 37 16.02 -2.02 4.92
C ARG A 37 14.89 -1.01 5.04
N VAL A 38 13.78 -1.21 4.34
CA VAL A 38 12.61 -0.32 4.46
C VAL A 38 12.05 -0.35 5.88
N ILE A 39 11.92 -1.55 6.49
CA ILE A 39 11.43 -1.70 7.86
C ILE A 39 12.40 -1.07 8.88
N GLN A 40 13.71 -1.08 8.60
CA GLN A 40 14.71 -0.48 9.49
C GLN A 40 14.54 1.05 9.65
N VAL A 41 14.12 1.76 8.60
CA VAL A 41 13.97 3.23 8.60
C VAL A 41 12.53 3.72 8.65
N CYS A 42 11.56 2.93 8.20
CA CYS A 42 10.16 3.35 8.13
C CYS A 42 9.36 2.86 9.34
N HIS A 43 8.46 3.71 9.84
CA HIS A 43 7.46 3.31 10.81
C HIS A 43 6.21 2.76 10.09
N PRO A 44 5.85 1.47 10.25
CA PRO A 44 4.74 0.87 9.51
C PRO A 44 3.39 1.36 10.04
N ILE A 45 2.52 1.79 9.12
CA ILE A 45 1.13 2.15 9.42
C ILE A 45 0.23 1.18 8.64
N ILE A 46 -0.63 0.45 9.36
CA ILE A 46 -1.58 -0.47 8.76
C ILE A 46 -2.78 0.32 8.27
N PHE A 47 -3.10 0.18 6.99
CA PHE A 47 -4.27 0.78 6.37
C PHE A 47 -5.24 -0.34 5.97
N ASP A 48 -6.20 -0.60 6.85
CA ASP A 48 -7.23 -1.62 6.64
C ASP A 48 -8.58 -0.97 6.31
N GLY A 49 -9.48 -1.74 5.71
CA GLY A 49 -10.83 -1.32 5.34
C GLY A 49 -11.17 -1.58 3.87
N VAL A 50 -12.42 -1.26 3.52
CA VAL A 50 -12.93 -1.42 2.16
C VAL A 50 -12.27 -0.43 1.20
N SER A 51 -12.08 -0.87 -0.04
CA SER A 51 -11.51 -0.02 -1.09
C SER A 51 -12.40 1.21 -1.32
N ARG A 52 -11.88 2.40 -1.01
CA ARG A 52 -12.54 3.69 -1.32
C ARG A 52 -12.96 3.80 -2.79
N ARG A 53 -12.25 3.13 -3.70
CA ARG A 53 -12.63 3.06 -5.12
C ARG A 53 -13.92 2.29 -5.33
N ARG A 54 -14.12 1.16 -4.65
CA ARG A 54 -15.36 0.38 -4.72
C ARG A 54 -16.52 1.12 -4.09
N GLU A 55 -16.28 1.77 -2.96
CA GLU A 55 -17.28 2.62 -2.30
C GLU A 55 -17.76 3.74 -3.24
N LYS A 56 -16.83 4.46 -3.88
CA LYS A 56 -17.18 5.47 -4.88
C LYS A 56 -17.93 4.89 -6.08
N ALA A 57 -17.51 3.73 -6.58
CA ALA A 57 -18.21 3.08 -7.69
C ALA A 57 -19.65 2.69 -7.33
N ASN A 58 -19.88 2.17 -6.12
CA ASN A 58 -21.22 1.87 -5.62
C ASN A 58 -22.07 3.13 -5.46
N ASN A 59 -21.49 4.22 -4.95
CA ASN A 59 -22.21 5.49 -4.81
C ASN A 59 -22.60 6.05 -6.17
N ASN A 60 -21.66 6.10 -7.12
CA ASN A 60 -21.95 6.53 -8.49
C ASN A 60 -23.04 5.68 -9.15
N PHE A 61 -23.02 4.36 -8.93
CA PHE A 61 -24.04 3.45 -9.45
C PHE A 61 -25.42 3.76 -8.86
N ARG A 62 -25.50 3.96 -7.53
CA ARG A 62 -26.73 4.35 -6.84
C ARG A 62 -27.26 5.69 -7.35
N GLU A 63 -26.40 6.70 -7.43
CA GLU A 63 -26.78 8.01 -7.99
C GLU A 63 -27.31 7.89 -9.43
N THR A 64 -26.69 7.03 -10.25
CA THR A 64 -27.15 6.80 -11.62
C THR A 64 -28.51 6.14 -11.65
N ASN A 65 -28.74 5.14 -10.79
CA ASN A 65 -30.03 4.47 -10.66
C ASN A 65 -31.13 5.44 -10.21
N ASP A 66 -30.86 6.29 -9.21
CA ASP A 66 -31.78 7.32 -8.73
C ASP A 66 -32.11 8.33 -9.85
N LEU A 67 -31.12 8.74 -10.64
CA LEU A 67 -31.30 9.64 -11.80
C LEU A 67 -32.12 8.99 -12.92
N LEU A 68 -32.00 7.67 -13.10
CA LEU A 68 -32.72 6.91 -14.12
C LEU A 68 -34.09 6.41 -13.64
N GLY A 69 -34.41 6.55 -12.34
CA GLY A 69 -35.67 6.12 -11.75
C GLY A 69 -35.86 4.59 -11.67
N ILE A 70 -34.75 3.85 -11.57
CA ILE A 70 -34.70 2.37 -11.52
C ILE A 70 -34.00 1.83 -10.28
#